data_AF-A0A923UNG4-F1
#
_entry.id   AF-A0A923UNG4-F1
#
_cell.length_a   1.000
_cell.length_b   1.000
_cell.length_c   1.000
_cell.angle_alpha   90.00
_cell.angle_beta   90.00
_cell.angle_gamma   90.00
#
_symmetry.space_group_name_H-M   'P 1'
#
loop_
_entity.id
_entity.type
_entity.pdbx_description
1 polymer ?
#
loop_
_entity_poly.entity_id
_entity_poly.type
_entity_poly.pdbx_seq_one_letter_code
_entity_poly.pdbx_strand_id
1 'polypeptide(L)'
;MAKQSEAILEEQLIAQLQKLGYSLVSIKDEASLIQNLKNQLEKHNKISFTKTEFERVLNILNKGSVFEKSKTLREKQHIIRDNGENLYFEFINTDFWCQNQFQVTNQVSQEGKYKNRYDVTILINGLPLVQIELKRKGLELKEAFNQTNRYQRHSYGSGNALFQYIQIFIISNGVNTKYYSNNRNQSFKQTFYWTDFENKRLTNILNGFTDSFLEPCHLSKMICKYIVLNEAYKIPMVLRPYQYYAVEALIDRVQNSNKNGYIWHTTGSGKTLTSFKASQILMNLPQVHKVVFVVDRKDLDYQTTKEFNSFSKGSIDGTDNTKALVKQFTDDTKLIVTTIQKLNTAISKLKYEQAMAELKGKRIVFIFDECHRSQFGDTHKRIKAFFSNSQMFGFTGTPIFADNSNKNELGKRTTKDLFE
;
A
#
# COMPACT_ATOMS: atom_id res chain seq x y z
N MET A 1 -1.42 40.13 11.44
CA MET A 1 -0.58 39.04 10.89
C MET A 1 -0.69 39.08 9.37
N ALA A 2 0.42 39.30 8.66
CA ALA A 2 0.42 39.37 7.19
C ALA A 2 -0.08 38.04 6.59
N LYS A 3 -1.04 38.11 5.65
CA LYS A 3 -1.52 36.94 4.90
C LYS A 3 -0.38 36.46 4.00
N GLN A 4 0.24 35.32 4.33
CA GLN A 4 1.18 34.66 3.43
C GLN A 4 0.45 34.26 2.14
N SER A 5 1.01 34.59 0.98
CA SER A 5 0.46 34.22 -0.33
C SER A 5 0.72 32.74 -0.65
N GLU A 6 -0.08 32.16 -1.54
CA GLU A 6 0.17 30.80 -2.07
C GLU A 6 1.56 30.66 -2.70
N ALA A 7 2.00 31.67 -3.45
CA ALA A 7 3.30 31.68 -4.10
C ALA A 7 4.46 31.56 -3.09
N ILE A 8 4.40 32.29 -1.97
CA ILE A 8 5.44 32.19 -0.93
C ILE A 8 5.42 30.80 -0.29
N LEU A 9 4.24 30.21 -0.06
CA LEU A 9 4.12 28.87 0.50
C LEU A 9 4.69 27.81 -0.45
N GLU A 10 4.44 27.96 -1.75
CA GLU A 10 4.98 27.12 -2.81
C GLU A 10 6.51 27.19 -2.88
N GLU A 11 7.08 28.40 -2.92
CA GLU A 11 8.53 28.61 -2.92
C GLU A 11 9.20 27.98 -1.70
N GLN A 12 8.61 28.16 -0.51
CA GLN A 12 9.11 27.56 0.72
C GLN A 12 9.03 26.04 0.72
N LEU A 13 7.95 25.47 0.18
CA LEU A 13 7.79 24.02 0.04
C LEU A 13 8.84 23.45 -0.92
N ILE A 14 9.04 24.08 -2.08
CA ILE A 14 10.06 23.65 -3.06
C ILE A 14 11.45 23.71 -2.42
N ALA A 15 11.78 24.81 -1.74
CA ALA A 15 13.07 24.95 -1.05
C ALA A 15 13.26 23.85 0.03
N GLN A 16 12.21 23.49 0.76
CA GLN A 16 12.27 22.41 1.75
C GLN A 16 12.46 21.04 1.07
N LEU A 17 11.75 20.76 -0.02
CA LEU A 17 11.93 19.54 -0.81
C LEU A 17 13.37 19.45 -1.37
N GLN A 18 13.94 20.56 -1.85
CA GLN A 18 15.34 20.55 -2.28
C GLN A 18 16.31 20.18 -1.16
N LYS A 19 16.07 20.65 0.08
CA LYS A 19 16.88 20.25 1.25
C LYS A 19 16.75 18.76 1.58
N LEU A 20 15.59 18.15 1.31
CA LEU A 20 15.37 16.72 1.47
C LEU A 20 15.99 15.88 0.32
N GLY A 21 16.55 16.52 -0.71
CA GLY A 21 17.24 15.85 -1.82
C GLY A 21 16.46 15.75 -3.13
N TYR A 22 15.30 16.41 -3.24
CA TYR A 22 14.57 16.47 -4.51
C TYR A 22 15.29 17.39 -5.50
N SER A 23 15.51 16.91 -6.72
CA SER A 23 16.04 17.74 -7.80
C SER A 23 14.94 18.63 -8.37
N LEU A 24 15.12 19.95 -8.34
CA LEU A 24 14.20 20.88 -8.99
C LEU A 24 14.37 20.80 -10.51
N VAL A 25 13.27 20.59 -11.23
CA VAL A 25 13.24 20.58 -12.71
C VAL A 25 12.14 21.49 -13.23
N SER A 26 12.39 22.11 -14.39
CA SER A 26 11.42 22.99 -15.06
C SER A 26 10.66 22.23 -16.13
N ILE A 27 9.45 21.77 -15.81
CA ILE A 27 8.53 21.13 -16.78
C ILE A 27 7.43 22.13 -17.15
N LYS A 28 7.49 22.66 -18.37
CA LYS A 28 6.54 23.70 -18.84
C LYS A 28 5.29 23.10 -19.50
N ASP A 29 5.46 21.94 -20.11
CA ASP A 29 4.49 21.30 -20.98
C ASP A 29 4.67 19.78 -20.98
N GLU A 30 3.81 19.08 -21.74
CA GLU A 30 3.87 17.64 -21.85
C GLU A 30 5.15 17.15 -22.57
N ALA A 31 5.64 17.89 -23.57
CA ALA A 31 6.84 17.51 -24.31
C ALA A 31 8.09 17.46 -23.40
N SER A 32 8.25 18.49 -22.56
CA SER A 32 9.32 18.53 -21.54
C SER A 32 9.15 17.45 -20.48
N LEU A 33 7.91 17.10 -20.10
CA LEU A 33 7.63 15.98 -19.20
C LEU A 33 8.07 14.63 -19.81
N ILE A 34 7.72 14.39 -21.07
CA ILE A 34 8.08 13.17 -21.81
C ILE A 34 9.59 13.05 -21.97
N GLN A 35 10.27 14.15 -22.30
CA GLN A 35 11.73 14.16 -22.41
C GLN A 35 12.40 13.86 -21.06
N ASN A 36 11.93 14.48 -19.97
CA ASN A 36 12.43 14.20 -18.63
C ASN A 36 12.18 12.73 -18.25
N LEU A 37 10.98 12.20 -18.52
CA LEU A 37 10.63 10.82 -18.29
C LEU A 37 11.58 9.85 -19.00
N LYS A 38 11.88 10.08 -20.29
CA LYS A 38 12.87 9.28 -21.04
C LYS A 38 14.21 9.25 -20.30
N ASN A 39 14.76 10.42 -20.01
CA ASN A 39 16.08 10.56 -19.38
C ASN A 39 16.13 9.87 -18.01
N GLN A 40 15.06 9.98 -17.20
CA GLN A 40 15.02 9.35 -15.89
C GLN A 40 14.86 7.83 -15.99
N LEU A 41 14.05 7.30 -16.92
CA LEU A 41 13.92 5.85 -17.12
C LEU A 41 15.20 5.22 -17.65
N GLU A 42 15.90 5.90 -18.56
CA GLU A 42 17.23 5.50 -19.05
C GLU A 42 18.24 5.43 -17.90
N LYS A 43 18.29 6.46 -17.06
CA LYS A 43 19.14 6.51 -15.86
C LYS A 43 18.78 5.42 -14.86
N HIS A 44 17.49 5.24 -14.58
CA HIS A 44 16.99 4.27 -13.61
C HIS A 44 17.38 2.84 -13.98
N ASN A 45 17.13 2.48 -15.24
CA ASN A 45 17.32 1.12 -15.74
C ASN A 45 18.73 0.87 -16.32
N LYS A 46 19.57 1.91 -16.40
CA LYS A 46 20.92 1.88 -17.02
C LYS A 46 20.86 1.40 -18.47
N ILE A 47 19.94 1.98 -19.23
CA ILE A 47 19.68 1.66 -20.65
C ILE A 47 19.57 2.95 -21.47
N SER A 48 19.57 2.79 -22.79
CA SER A 48 19.19 3.86 -23.71
C SER A 48 18.07 3.37 -24.64
N PHE A 49 17.14 4.27 -24.93
CA PHE A 49 16.05 4.06 -25.87
C PHE A 49 16.30 4.86 -27.15
N THR A 50 16.09 4.22 -28.29
CA THR A 50 15.82 4.95 -29.54
C THR A 50 14.48 5.68 -29.45
N LYS A 51 14.19 6.55 -30.43
CA LYS A 51 12.89 7.23 -30.51
C LYS A 51 11.73 6.23 -30.60
N THR A 52 11.86 5.25 -31.50
CA THR A 52 10.88 4.19 -31.76
C THR A 52 10.70 3.25 -30.58
N GLU A 53 11.76 2.89 -29.88
CA GLU A 53 11.67 2.11 -28.64
C GLU A 53 10.92 2.88 -27.55
N PHE A 54 11.20 4.17 -27.38
CA PHE A 54 10.53 4.99 -26.38
C PHE A 54 9.05 5.23 -26.70
N GLU A 55 8.68 5.34 -27.98
CA GLU A 55 7.27 5.34 -28.41
C GLU A 55 6.54 4.06 -27.98
N ARG A 56 7.20 2.89 -28.04
CA ARG A 56 6.63 1.63 -27.49
C ARG A 56 6.43 1.71 -25.97
N VAL A 57 7.36 2.33 -25.23
CA VAL A 57 7.20 2.59 -23.78
C VAL A 57 6.02 3.52 -23.51
N LEU A 58 5.86 4.60 -24.27
CA LEU A 58 4.72 5.51 -24.14
C LEU A 58 3.39 4.82 -24.43
N ASN A 59 3.35 3.89 -25.39
CA ASN A 59 2.17 3.07 -25.67
C ASN A 59 1.79 2.16 -24.50
N ILE A 60 2.77 1.64 -23.75
CA ILE A 60 2.50 0.92 -22.48
C ILE A 60 1.91 1.90 -21.47
N LEU A 61 2.57 3.05 -21.27
CA LEU A 61 2.16 4.03 -20.27
C LEU A 61 0.76 4.58 -20.53
N ASN A 62 0.38 4.82 -21.77
CA ASN A 62 -0.89 5.43 -22.15
C ASN A 62 -2.11 4.50 -21.90
N LYS A 63 -1.90 3.17 -21.91
CA LYS A 63 -2.99 2.20 -21.72
C LYS A 63 -3.58 2.23 -20.29
N GLY A 64 -4.81 1.72 -20.21
CA GLY A 64 -5.47 1.38 -18.95
C GLY A 64 -6.15 2.53 -18.22
N SER A 65 -6.93 2.17 -17.21
CA SER A 65 -7.51 3.11 -16.25
C SER A 65 -6.48 3.55 -15.21
N VAL A 66 -6.81 4.51 -14.34
CA VAL A 66 -5.97 4.89 -13.17
C VAL A 66 -5.57 3.68 -12.33
N PHE A 67 -6.48 2.72 -12.17
CA PHE A 67 -6.21 1.49 -11.44
C PHE A 67 -5.22 0.58 -12.16
N GLU A 68 -5.39 0.38 -13.47
CA GLU A 68 -4.47 -0.43 -14.27
C GLU A 68 -3.09 0.23 -14.38
N LYS A 69 -3.02 1.56 -14.56
CA LYS A 69 -1.76 2.32 -14.52
C LYS A 69 -1.05 2.16 -13.17
N SER A 70 -1.80 2.08 -12.07
CA SER A 70 -1.22 1.80 -10.75
C SER A 70 -0.63 0.38 -10.67
N LYS A 71 -1.18 -0.61 -11.39
CA LYS A 71 -0.54 -1.93 -11.52
C LYS A 71 0.68 -1.87 -12.40
N THR A 72 0.54 -1.33 -13.61
CA THR A 72 1.63 -1.15 -14.58
C THR A 72 2.85 -0.48 -13.95
N LEU A 73 2.63 0.54 -13.11
CA LEU A 73 3.69 1.23 -12.38
C LEU A 73 4.59 0.27 -11.57
N ARG A 74 4.02 -0.78 -10.98
CA ARG A 74 4.69 -1.71 -10.05
C ARG A 74 5.15 -3.01 -10.70
N GLU A 75 4.88 -3.19 -12.00
CA GLU A 75 5.21 -4.40 -12.75
C GLU A 75 6.47 -4.19 -13.60
N LYS A 76 7.23 -5.27 -13.81
CA LYS A 76 8.30 -5.29 -14.82
C LYS A 76 7.66 -5.22 -16.20
N GLN A 77 8.22 -4.36 -17.04
CA GLN A 77 7.76 -4.11 -18.39
C GLN A 77 8.69 -4.77 -19.40
N HIS A 78 8.16 -4.97 -20.61
CA HIS A 78 8.88 -5.61 -21.70
C HIS A 78 8.58 -4.90 -23.02
N ILE A 79 9.61 -4.68 -23.82
CA ILE A 79 9.50 -4.34 -25.24
C ILE A 79 10.51 -5.15 -26.05
N ILE A 80 10.23 -5.33 -27.34
CA ILE A 80 11.22 -5.78 -28.32
C ILE A 80 11.97 -4.52 -28.80
N ARG A 81 13.30 -4.54 -28.75
CA ARG A 81 14.19 -3.48 -29.25
C ARG A 81 14.18 -3.43 -30.77
N ASP A 82 14.70 -2.34 -31.34
CA ASP A 82 14.77 -2.20 -32.80
C ASP A 82 15.75 -3.20 -33.46
N ASN A 83 16.72 -3.71 -32.69
CA ASN A 83 17.61 -4.80 -33.11
C ASN A 83 16.99 -6.21 -32.94
N GLY A 84 15.74 -6.31 -32.49
CA GLY A 84 15.03 -7.58 -32.27
C GLY A 84 15.23 -8.21 -30.88
N GLU A 85 16.08 -7.65 -30.01
CA GLU A 85 16.33 -8.19 -28.67
C GLU A 85 15.20 -7.87 -27.68
N ASN A 86 15.02 -8.74 -26.67
CA ASN A 86 14.09 -8.49 -25.59
C ASN A 86 14.70 -7.51 -24.57
N LEU A 87 13.97 -6.44 -24.25
CA LEU A 87 14.34 -5.51 -23.19
C LEU A 87 13.31 -5.55 -22.07
N TYR A 88 13.78 -5.87 -20.87
CA TYR A 88 13.01 -5.78 -19.63
C TYR A 88 13.46 -4.56 -18.83
N PHE A 89 12.50 -3.83 -18.27
CA PHE A 89 12.76 -2.61 -17.50
C PHE A 89 11.64 -2.39 -16.48
N GLU A 90 11.84 -1.48 -15.53
CA GLU A 90 10.84 -1.09 -14.53
C GLU A 90 10.61 0.43 -14.54
N PHE A 91 9.38 0.83 -14.18
CA PHE A 91 9.04 2.24 -14.02
C PHE A 91 9.42 2.78 -12.65
N ILE A 92 9.34 1.93 -11.62
CA ILE A 92 9.77 2.24 -10.26
C ILE A 92 10.40 0.99 -9.64
N ASN A 93 11.49 1.20 -8.92
CA ASN A 93 12.06 0.13 -8.11
C ASN A 93 11.21 -0.04 -6.86
N THR A 94 10.47 -1.14 -6.79
CA THR A 94 9.58 -1.42 -5.66
C THR A 94 10.27 -2.10 -4.49
N ASP A 95 11.47 -2.66 -4.69
CA ASP A 95 12.21 -3.40 -3.67
C ASP A 95 13.24 -2.52 -2.96
N PHE A 96 13.97 -1.73 -3.73
CA PHE A 96 14.90 -0.70 -3.29
C PHE A 96 14.34 0.69 -3.59
N TRP A 97 13.17 0.99 -3.02
CA TRP A 97 12.42 2.22 -3.30
C TRP A 97 13.19 3.52 -3.04
N CYS A 98 14.20 3.50 -2.17
CA CYS A 98 15.11 4.63 -1.93
C CYS A 98 16.03 4.95 -3.12
N GLN A 99 16.24 4.03 -4.05
CA GLN A 99 17.16 4.18 -5.19
C GLN A 99 16.49 4.80 -6.42
N ASN A 100 15.20 5.14 -6.33
CA ASN A 100 14.51 5.90 -7.35
C ASN A 100 15.06 7.34 -7.44
N GLN A 101 14.80 8.00 -8.57
CA GLN A 101 15.18 9.39 -8.80
C GLN A 101 14.02 10.31 -8.41
N PHE A 102 14.30 11.25 -7.51
CA PHE A 102 13.30 12.16 -6.95
C PHE A 102 13.46 13.56 -7.51
N GLN A 103 12.39 14.06 -8.13
CA GLN A 103 12.36 15.41 -8.68
C GLN A 103 11.12 16.15 -8.21
N VAL A 104 11.21 17.46 -8.13
CA VAL A 104 10.07 18.35 -7.91
C VAL A 104 9.99 19.31 -9.09
N THR A 105 8.77 19.52 -9.58
CA THR A 105 8.45 20.57 -10.54
C THR A 105 7.25 21.33 -10.04
N ASN A 106 7.10 22.56 -10.48
CA ASN A 106 5.94 23.37 -10.16
C ASN A 106 5.32 23.94 -11.43
N GLN A 107 4.06 24.34 -11.32
CA GLN A 107 3.37 25.15 -12.32
C GLN A 107 3.29 24.51 -13.72
N VAL A 108 3.22 23.18 -13.76
CA VAL A 108 3.10 22.41 -15.01
C VAL A 108 1.77 22.76 -15.67
N SER A 109 1.84 23.21 -16.92
CA SER A 109 0.65 23.53 -17.71
C SER A 109 0.25 22.31 -18.53
N GLN A 110 -0.99 21.86 -18.36
CA GLN A 110 -1.58 20.82 -19.20
C GLN A 110 -2.80 21.36 -19.93
N GLU A 111 -2.80 21.21 -21.25
CA GLU A 111 -3.91 21.55 -22.11
C GLU A 111 -4.82 20.32 -22.25
N GLY A 112 -6.00 20.41 -21.64
CA GLY A 112 -7.09 19.45 -21.83
C GLY A 112 -8.33 20.15 -22.36
N LYS A 113 -9.49 19.91 -21.75
CA LYS A 113 -10.70 20.73 -22.06
C LYS A 113 -10.48 22.21 -21.73
N TYR A 114 -9.64 22.49 -20.73
CA TYR A 114 -9.21 23.82 -20.30
C TYR A 114 -7.72 23.78 -19.97
N LYS A 115 -7.04 24.92 -20.09
CA LYS A 115 -5.66 25.07 -19.62
C LYS A 115 -5.64 25.08 -18.09
N ASN A 116 -5.01 24.08 -17.50
CA ASN A 116 -4.85 23.98 -16.05
C ASN A 116 -3.38 24.10 -15.67
N ARG A 117 -3.13 24.69 -14.49
CA ARG A 117 -1.79 24.87 -13.92
C ARG A 117 -1.76 24.15 -12.57
N TYR A 118 -0.82 23.23 -12.43
CA TYR A 118 -0.69 22.40 -11.23
C TYR A 118 0.36 23.00 -10.30
N ASP A 119 0.05 23.17 -9.01
CA ASP A 119 0.94 23.90 -8.09
C ASP A 119 2.31 23.22 -7.96
N VAL A 120 2.37 22.06 -7.29
CA VAL A 120 3.62 21.30 -7.12
C VAL A 120 3.39 19.82 -7.44
N THR A 121 4.24 19.26 -8.29
CA THR A 121 4.21 17.85 -8.68
C THR A 121 5.55 17.21 -8.34
N ILE A 122 5.49 16.07 -7.64
CA ILE A 122 6.67 15.23 -7.40
C ILE A 122 6.74 14.17 -8.48
N LEU A 123 7.90 14.11 -9.13
CA LEU A 123 8.22 13.08 -10.12
C LEU A 123 9.13 12.03 -9.48
N ILE A 124 8.79 10.77 -9.66
CA ILE A 124 9.65 9.64 -9.28
C ILE A 124 10.00 8.89 -10.56
N ASN A 125 11.29 8.80 -10.87
CA ASN A 125 11.80 8.33 -12.18
C ASN A 125 11.14 9.05 -13.36
N GLY A 126 10.84 10.34 -13.19
CA GLY A 126 10.21 11.19 -14.19
C GLY A 126 8.69 11.02 -14.35
N LEU A 127 8.05 10.07 -13.67
CA LEU A 127 6.59 9.93 -13.66
C LEU A 127 5.95 10.82 -12.59
N PRO A 128 4.84 11.53 -12.89
CA PRO A 128 4.12 12.31 -11.88
C PRO A 128 3.35 11.39 -10.95
N LEU A 129 3.90 11.13 -9.76
CA LEU A 129 3.31 10.20 -8.78
C LEU A 129 2.64 10.90 -7.60
N VAL A 130 2.95 12.17 -7.33
CA VAL A 130 2.28 12.96 -6.30
C VAL A 130 1.94 14.34 -6.83
N GLN A 131 0.71 14.76 -6.58
CA GLN A 131 0.27 16.13 -6.84
C GLN A 131 -0.09 16.81 -5.52
N ILE A 132 0.51 17.97 -5.30
CA ILE A 132 0.26 18.84 -4.17
C ILE A 132 -0.52 20.06 -4.66
N GLU A 133 -1.62 20.37 -4.00
CA GLU A 133 -2.44 21.55 -4.25
C GLU A 133 -2.42 22.44 -2.99
N LEU A 134 -2.03 23.70 -3.19
CA LEU A 134 -1.85 24.67 -2.13
C LEU A 134 -3.00 25.69 -2.16
N LYS A 135 -3.34 26.17 -0.96
CA LYS A 135 -4.31 27.26 -0.77
C LYS A 135 -3.75 28.28 0.21
N ARG A 136 -4.23 29.51 0.10
CA ARG A 136 -3.91 30.54 1.11
C ARG A 136 -4.41 30.13 2.48
N LYS A 137 -3.69 30.56 3.51
CA LYS A 137 -4.09 30.36 4.90
C LYS A 137 -5.50 30.95 5.14
N GLY A 138 -6.38 30.16 5.74
CA GLY A 138 -7.77 30.53 6.03
C GLY A 138 -8.79 30.01 5.02
N LEU A 139 -8.37 29.44 3.88
CA LEU A 139 -9.25 28.72 2.98
C LEU A 139 -9.47 27.27 3.42
N GLU A 140 -10.65 26.75 3.12
CA GLU A 140 -11.04 25.38 3.39
C GLU A 140 -10.31 24.40 2.47
N LEU A 141 -9.75 23.33 3.03
CA LEU A 141 -9.08 22.27 2.25
C LEU A 141 -10.02 21.60 1.23
N LYS A 142 -11.34 21.69 1.45
CA LYS A 142 -12.34 21.16 0.53
C LYS A 142 -12.29 21.85 -0.84
N GLU A 143 -11.86 23.10 -0.92
CA GLU A 143 -11.69 23.81 -2.20
C GLU A 143 -10.54 23.20 -3.01
N ALA A 144 -9.39 22.97 -2.37
CA ALA A 144 -8.25 22.26 -2.99
C ALA A 144 -8.66 20.86 -3.46
N PHE A 145 -9.40 20.12 -2.64
CA PHE A 145 -9.93 18.81 -3.01
C PHE A 145 -10.86 18.85 -4.23
N ASN A 146 -11.75 19.83 -4.31
CA ASN A 146 -12.63 20.00 -5.46
C ASN A 146 -11.83 20.37 -6.74
N GLN A 147 -10.73 21.11 -6.58
CA GLN A 147 -9.82 21.45 -7.67
C GLN A 147 -9.11 20.21 -8.22
N THR A 148 -8.58 19.30 -7.38
CA THR A 148 -8.00 18.04 -7.87
C THR A 148 -9.04 17.18 -8.60
N ASN A 149 -10.28 17.12 -8.11
CA ASN A 149 -11.36 16.39 -8.77
C ASN A 149 -11.70 16.96 -10.15
N ARG A 150 -11.59 18.28 -10.32
CA ARG A 150 -11.77 18.93 -11.63
C ARG A 150 -10.66 18.53 -12.60
N TYR A 151 -9.41 18.49 -12.14
CA TYR A 151 -8.27 18.07 -12.96
C TYR A 151 -8.38 16.62 -13.43
N GLN A 152 -8.77 15.71 -12.53
CA GLN A 152 -9.03 14.31 -12.88
C GLN A 152 -10.06 14.15 -14.01
N ARG A 153 -11.07 15.02 -14.07
CA ARG A 153 -12.14 14.96 -15.09
C ARG A 153 -11.76 15.60 -16.42
N HIS A 154 -10.88 16.60 -16.42
CA HIS A 154 -10.73 17.50 -17.58
C HIS A 154 -9.33 17.59 -18.17
N SER A 155 -8.28 17.20 -17.44
CA SER A 155 -6.90 17.39 -17.90
C SER A 155 -5.97 16.21 -17.66
N TYR A 156 -6.08 15.46 -16.57
CA TYR A 156 -5.14 14.36 -16.31
C TYR A 156 -5.15 13.25 -17.36
N GLY A 157 -6.26 13.07 -18.08
CA GLY A 157 -6.36 12.13 -19.20
C GLY A 157 -5.95 12.68 -20.56
N SER A 158 -5.48 13.93 -20.64
CA SER A 158 -5.04 14.54 -21.90
C SER A 158 -3.65 14.05 -22.31
N GLY A 159 -3.36 14.13 -23.60
CA GLY A 159 -2.09 13.68 -24.17
C GLY A 159 -1.84 12.18 -23.94
N ASN A 160 -0.66 11.84 -23.42
CA ASN A 160 -0.23 10.51 -23.02
C ASN A 160 -0.79 10.07 -21.65
N ALA A 161 -1.68 10.88 -21.06
CA ALA A 161 -2.33 10.61 -19.78
C ALA A 161 -1.36 10.30 -18.63
N LEU A 162 -0.16 10.90 -18.64
CA LEU A 162 0.89 10.65 -17.64
C LEU A 162 0.43 11.04 -16.23
N PHE A 163 -0.36 12.10 -16.08
CA PHE A 163 -0.92 12.51 -14.78
C PHE A 163 -1.95 11.51 -14.21
N GLN A 164 -2.44 10.53 -14.99
CA GLN A 164 -3.22 9.42 -14.43
C GLN A 164 -2.36 8.44 -13.61
N TYR A 165 -1.01 8.55 -13.65
CA TYR A 165 -0.11 7.80 -12.77
C TYR A 165 -0.02 8.35 -11.34
N ILE A 166 -0.59 9.52 -11.06
CA ILE A 166 -0.61 10.06 -9.69
C ILE A 166 -1.15 8.98 -8.75
N GLN A 167 -0.42 8.70 -7.69
CA GLN A 167 -0.77 7.72 -6.68
C GLN A 167 -1.36 8.41 -5.44
N ILE A 168 -0.78 9.55 -5.06
CA ILE A 168 -1.15 10.31 -3.86
C ILE A 168 -1.44 11.76 -4.24
N PHE A 169 -2.56 12.28 -3.75
CA PHE A 169 -2.85 13.71 -3.71
C PHE A 169 -2.56 14.26 -2.33
N ILE A 170 -2.06 15.49 -2.28
CA ILE A 170 -1.82 16.24 -1.05
C ILE A 170 -2.47 17.60 -1.20
N ILE A 171 -3.23 18.02 -0.19
CA ILE A 171 -3.89 19.32 -0.14
C ILE A 171 -3.44 20.05 1.12
N SER A 172 -3.07 21.31 0.99
CA SER A 172 -2.63 22.10 2.14
C SER A 172 -3.05 23.57 2.05
N ASN A 173 -3.31 24.17 3.21
CA ASN A 173 -3.44 25.62 3.37
C ASN A 173 -2.32 26.22 4.23
N GLY A 174 -1.19 25.52 4.31
CA GLY A 174 -0.03 25.86 5.14
C GLY A 174 -0.11 25.33 6.56
N VAL A 175 -1.28 25.45 7.21
CA VAL A 175 -1.49 25.01 8.60
C VAL A 175 -2.00 23.58 8.69
N ASN A 176 -2.91 23.22 7.80
CA ASN A 176 -3.51 21.89 7.72
C ASN A 176 -3.14 21.24 6.40
N THR A 177 -2.64 20.02 6.47
CA THR A 177 -2.22 19.23 5.32
C THR A 177 -2.83 17.86 5.40
N LYS A 178 -3.45 17.42 4.30
CA LYS A 178 -4.03 16.09 4.19
C LYS A 178 -3.56 15.40 2.93
N TYR A 179 -3.51 14.07 2.97
CA TYR A 179 -3.20 13.22 1.83
C TYR A 179 -4.32 12.21 1.57
N TYR A 180 -4.41 11.72 0.33
CA TYR A 180 -5.38 10.72 -0.11
C TYR A 180 -4.93 10.04 -1.41
N SER A 181 -5.51 8.89 -1.73
CA SER A 181 -5.19 8.14 -2.94
C SER A 181 -5.92 8.67 -4.17
N ASN A 182 -5.37 8.40 -5.36
CA ASN A 182 -6.01 8.75 -6.63
C ASN A 182 -7.21 7.85 -6.94
N ASN A 183 -8.38 8.22 -6.42
CA ASN A 183 -9.64 7.51 -6.64
C ASN A 183 -10.66 8.44 -7.34
N ARG A 184 -11.29 7.98 -8.43
CA ARG A 184 -12.31 8.77 -9.15
C ARG A 184 -13.58 9.04 -8.33
N ASN A 185 -13.91 8.15 -7.40
CA ASN A 185 -15.10 8.24 -6.55
C ASN A 185 -14.76 8.73 -5.12
N GLN A 186 -13.69 9.50 -4.98
CA GLN A 186 -13.20 9.95 -3.69
C GLN A 186 -14.13 10.96 -3.02
N SER A 187 -14.31 10.79 -1.70
CA SER A 187 -14.97 11.75 -0.82
C SER A 187 -13.94 12.52 -0.01
N PHE A 188 -14.21 13.79 0.33
CA PHE A 188 -13.35 14.56 1.24
C PHE A 188 -13.19 13.86 2.62
N LYS A 189 -14.17 13.02 3.01
CA LYS A 189 -14.08 12.20 4.23
C LYS A 189 -12.97 11.15 4.18
N GLN A 190 -12.47 10.82 2.99
CA GLN A 190 -11.38 9.87 2.74
C GLN A 190 -10.03 10.60 2.57
N THR A 191 -9.89 11.78 3.18
CA THR A 191 -8.63 12.53 3.26
C THR A 191 -8.09 12.44 4.68
N PHE A 192 -6.79 12.16 4.81
CA PHE A 192 -6.18 11.83 6.09
C PHE A 192 -5.10 12.83 6.46
N TYR A 193 -5.01 13.14 7.76
CA TYR A 193 -3.83 13.82 8.32
C TYR A 193 -2.72 12.79 8.50
N TRP A 194 -1.48 13.19 8.26
CA TRP A 194 -0.32 12.41 8.68
C TRP A 194 -0.07 12.59 10.18
N THR A 195 0.44 11.55 10.84
CA THR A 195 0.77 11.56 12.27
C THR A 195 2.11 10.89 12.52
N ASP A 196 2.70 11.18 13.68
CA ASP A 196 3.75 10.34 14.24
C ASP A 196 3.18 9.01 14.80
N PHE A 197 4.07 8.20 15.37
CA PHE A 197 3.76 6.90 15.96
C PHE A 197 2.76 6.99 17.14
N GLU A 198 2.79 8.09 17.90
CA GLU A 198 1.89 8.37 19.02
C GLU A 198 0.54 8.96 18.56
N ASN A 199 0.27 8.96 17.25
CA ASN A 199 -0.91 9.53 16.61
C ASN A 199 -1.06 11.06 16.76
N LYS A 200 0.03 11.77 17.07
CA LYS A 200 0.04 13.24 17.07
C LYS A 200 0.16 13.75 15.64
N ARG A 201 -0.74 14.65 15.25
CA ARG A 201 -0.83 15.15 13.87
C ARG A 201 0.34 16.06 13.51
N LEU A 202 0.89 15.84 12.33
CA LEU A 202 1.89 16.69 11.68
C LEU A 202 1.20 17.49 10.57
N THR A 203 0.43 18.51 10.96
CA THR A 203 -0.50 19.18 10.03
C THR A 203 0.15 20.29 9.21
N ASN A 204 1.15 20.97 9.76
CA ASN A 204 1.82 22.09 9.08
C ASN A 204 2.68 21.53 7.93
N ILE A 205 2.53 22.11 6.74
CA ILE A 205 3.23 21.59 5.56
C ILE A 205 4.74 21.77 5.67
N LEU A 206 5.21 22.92 6.14
CA LEU A 206 6.64 23.25 6.20
C LEU A 206 7.32 22.71 7.46
N ASN A 207 6.58 22.64 8.57
CA ASN A 207 7.11 22.26 9.89
C ASN A 207 6.44 20.97 10.38
N GLY A 208 6.83 19.84 9.78
CA GLY A 208 6.38 18.51 10.21
C GLY A 208 5.96 17.61 9.04
N PHE A 209 4.96 17.99 8.25
CA PHE A 209 4.44 17.10 7.21
C PHE A 209 5.49 16.81 6.13
N THR A 210 6.18 17.83 5.61
CA THR A 210 7.18 17.65 4.54
C THR A 210 8.35 16.79 5.01
N ASP A 211 8.93 17.08 6.18
CA ASP A 211 10.10 16.35 6.68
C ASP A 211 9.79 14.90 7.05
N SER A 212 8.53 14.59 7.39
CA SER A 212 8.12 13.23 7.76
C SER A 212 7.55 12.45 6.58
N PHE A 213 6.53 12.97 5.91
CA PHE A 213 5.80 12.26 4.86
C PHE A 213 6.44 12.42 3.47
N LEU A 214 7.09 13.56 3.20
CA LEU A 214 7.72 13.83 1.91
C LEU A 214 9.23 13.58 1.93
N GLU A 215 9.78 12.92 2.96
CA GLU A 215 11.13 12.38 2.88
C GLU A 215 11.19 11.36 1.71
N PRO A 216 12.16 11.45 0.78
CA PRO A 216 12.17 10.65 -0.46
C PRO A 216 11.96 9.14 -0.25
N CYS A 217 12.71 8.53 0.67
CA CYS A 217 12.60 7.11 0.97
C CYS A 217 11.22 6.76 1.52
N HIS A 218 10.69 7.54 2.48
CA HIS A 218 9.39 7.34 3.09
C HIS A 218 8.27 7.48 2.04
N LEU A 219 8.27 8.54 1.23
CA LEU A 219 7.28 8.75 0.19
C LEU A 219 7.29 7.61 -0.83
N SER A 220 8.48 7.21 -1.28
CA SER A 220 8.60 6.07 -2.21
C SER A 220 8.13 4.78 -1.57
N LYS A 221 8.42 4.54 -0.27
CA LYS A 221 7.91 3.38 0.46
C LYS A 221 6.38 3.38 0.53
N MET A 222 5.79 4.54 0.78
CA MET A 222 4.33 4.70 0.82
C MET A 222 3.70 4.31 -0.51
N ILE A 223 4.26 4.79 -1.62
CA ILE A 223 3.79 4.48 -2.97
C ILE A 223 4.02 3.00 -3.33
N CYS A 224 5.23 2.48 -3.14
CA CYS A 224 5.61 1.13 -3.56
C CYS A 224 4.92 0.06 -2.71
N LYS A 225 4.90 0.22 -1.38
CA LYS A 225 4.52 -0.84 -0.45
C LYS A 225 3.21 -0.58 0.30
N TYR A 226 2.76 0.67 0.48
CA TYR A 226 1.60 1.00 1.35
C TYR A 226 0.37 1.57 0.65
N ILE A 227 0.29 1.41 -0.67
CA ILE A 227 -0.95 1.50 -1.42
C ILE A 227 -1.48 0.09 -1.68
N VAL A 228 -2.73 -0.15 -1.28
CA VAL A 228 -3.48 -1.35 -1.61
C VAL A 228 -4.24 -1.09 -2.91
N LEU A 229 -4.04 -1.96 -3.90
CA LEU A 229 -4.82 -1.94 -5.13
C LEU A 229 -6.05 -2.81 -4.90
N ASN A 230 -7.16 -2.17 -4.52
CA ASN A 230 -8.40 -2.88 -4.24
C ASN A 230 -9.04 -3.39 -5.54
N GLU A 231 -9.03 -4.70 -5.73
CA GLU A 231 -9.52 -5.37 -6.94
C GLU A 231 -11.04 -5.42 -7.00
N ALA A 232 -11.71 -5.43 -5.85
CA ALA A 232 -13.17 -5.44 -5.79
C ALA A 232 -13.79 -4.17 -6.41
N TYR A 233 -13.23 -3.00 -6.04
CA TYR A 233 -13.68 -1.67 -6.46
C TYR A 233 -12.85 -1.06 -7.59
N LYS A 234 -11.69 -1.66 -7.92
CA LYS A 234 -10.74 -1.14 -8.91
C LYS A 234 -10.25 0.27 -8.56
N ILE A 235 -9.82 0.46 -7.31
CA ILE A 235 -9.29 1.74 -6.80
C ILE A 235 -8.02 1.54 -5.97
N PRO A 236 -7.06 2.48 -6.01
CA PRO A 236 -5.96 2.51 -5.06
C PRO A 236 -6.43 3.07 -3.72
N MET A 237 -5.96 2.47 -2.63
CA MET A 237 -6.20 2.88 -1.25
C MET A 237 -4.86 3.05 -0.53
N VAL A 238 -4.51 4.28 -0.16
CA VAL A 238 -3.31 4.55 0.64
C VAL A 238 -3.61 4.28 2.11
N LEU A 239 -2.69 3.60 2.81
CA LEU A 239 -2.85 3.36 4.24
C LEU A 239 -2.83 4.66 5.06
N ARG A 240 -3.61 4.65 6.15
CA ARG A 240 -3.60 5.68 7.19
C ARG A 240 -2.34 5.53 8.07
N PRO A 241 -1.93 6.56 8.82
CA PRO A 241 -0.67 6.52 9.57
C PRO A 241 -0.61 5.36 10.58
N TYR A 242 -1.64 5.16 11.39
CA TYR A 242 -1.68 4.05 12.35
C TYR A 242 -1.65 2.67 11.67
N GLN A 243 -2.20 2.55 10.45
CA GLN A 243 -2.13 1.30 9.69
C GLN A 243 -0.70 1.06 9.20
N TYR A 244 -0.03 2.11 8.69
CA TYR A 244 1.37 2.07 8.32
C TYR A 244 2.25 1.64 9.50
N TYR A 245 2.15 2.31 10.66
CA TYR A 245 2.96 1.98 11.83
C TYR A 245 2.68 0.56 12.37
N ALA A 246 1.42 0.11 12.35
CA ALA A 246 1.08 -1.26 12.73
C ALA A 246 1.73 -2.30 11.81
N VAL A 247 1.75 -2.05 10.50
CA VAL A 247 2.38 -2.96 9.53
C VAL A 247 3.90 -2.93 9.67
N GLU A 248 4.53 -1.77 9.83
CA GLU A 248 5.98 -1.65 10.08
C GLU A 248 6.40 -2.39 11.34
N ALA A 249 5.68 -2.20 12.45
CA ALA A 249 5.98 -2.88 13.71
C ALA A 249 5.81 -4.40 13.61
N LEU A 250 4.83 -4.87 12.83
CA LEU A 250 4.63 -6.30 12.57
C LEU A 250 5.78 -6.87 11.73
N ILE A 251 6.16 -6.18 10.64
CA ILE A 251 7.30 -6.59 9.79
C ILE A 251 8.57 -6.66 10.62
N ASP A 252 8.90 -5.62 11.39
CA ASP A 252 10.08 -5.58 12.27
C ASP A 252 10.07 -6.76 13.24
N ARG A 253 8.93 -7.03 13.90
CA ARG A 253 8.79 -8.14 14.84
C ARG A 253 8.98 -9.50 14.17
N VAL A 254 8.53 -9.69 12.92
CA VAL A 254 8.80 -10.91 12.14
C VAL A 254 10.28 -11.00 11.77
N GLN A 255 10.91 -9.91 11.32
CA GLN A 255 12.30 -9.96 10.88
C GLN A 255 13.28 -10.18 12.04
N ASN A 256 13.05 -9.50 13.16
CA ASN A 256 14.03 -9.30 14.23
C ASN A 256 13.65 -10.00 15.54
N SER A 257 12.62 -10.84 15.56
CA SER A 257 12.26 -11.62 16.74
C SER A 257 11.52 -12.91 16.38
N ASN A 258 11.38 -13.80 17.38
CA ASN A 258 10.48 -14.96 17.33
C ASN A 258 9.20 -14.75 18.14
N LYS A 259 8.92 -13.50 18.54
CA LYS A 259 7.76 -13.17 19.37
C LYS A 259 6.50 -13.06 18.50
N ASN A 260 5.38 -13.48 19.09
CA ASN A 260 4.04 -13.24 18.58
C ASN A 260 3.58 -11.80 18.92
N GLY A 261 2.36 -11.43 18.52
CA GLY A 261 1.80 -10.14 18.93
C GLY A 261 0.36 -9.93 18.50
N TYR A 262 -0.20 -8.77 18.84
CA TYR A 262 -1.51 -8.37 18.33
C TYR A 262 -1.56 -6.86 18.08
N ILE A 263 -2.42 -6.48 17.13
CA ILE A 263 -2.74 -5.09 16.80
C ILE A 263 -4.16 -4.82 17.28
N TRP A 264 -4.29 -3.81 18.14
CA TRP A 264 -5.59 -3.32 18.60
C TRP A 264 -5.97 -2.06 17.85
N HIS A 265 -6.92 -2.18 16.92
CA HIS A 265 -7.55 -1.03 16.29
C HIS A 265 -9.07 -1.12 16.45
N THR A 266 -9.74 0.00 16.70
CA THR A 266 -11.20 0.02 16.85
C THR A 266 -11.95 -0.56 15.63
N THR A 267 -13.17 -1.04 15.82
CA THR A 267 -14.03 -1.56 14.75
C THR A 267 -14.29 -0.48 13.68
N GLY A 268 -14.26 -0.86 12.40
CA GLY A 268 -14.40 0.08 11.28
C GLY A 268 -13.15 0.92 10.94
N SER A 269 -12.04 0.74 11.66
CA SER A 269 -10.77 1.44 11.34
C SER A 269 -10.05 0.91 10.08
N GLY A 270 -10.47 -0.24 9.55
CA GLY A 270 -9.81 -0.90 8.40
C GLY A 270 -8.77 -1.94 8.81
N LYS A 271 -9.07 -2.76 9.84
CA LYS A 271 -8.22 -3.88 10.29
C LYS A 271 -7.92 -4.87 9.16
N THR A 272 -8.95 -5.37 8.47
CA THR A 272 -8.83 -6.30 7.34
C THR A 272 -7.89 -5.78 6.25
N LEU A 273 -8.00 -4.49 5.88
CA LEU A 273 -7.10 -3.88 4.91
C LEU A 273 -5.64 -3.88 5.41
N THR A 274 -5.44 -3.58 6.69
CA THR A 274 -4.14 -3.50 7.34
C THR A 274 -3.47 -4.87 7.45
N SER A 275 -4.20 -5.85 7.96
CA SER A 275 -3.74 -7.23 8.17
C SER A 275 -3.46 -7.92 6.83
N PHE A 276 -4.30 -7.67 5.82
CA PHE A 276 -4.07 -8.18 4.49
C PHE A 276 -2.83 -7.57 3.85
N LYS A 277 -2.64 -6.25 3.97
CA LYS A 277 -1.44 -5.58 3.45
C LYS A 277 -0.17 -6.04 4.15
N ALA A 278 -0.21 -6.26 5.46
CA ALA A 278 0.91 -6.88 6.19
C ALA A 278 1.27 -8.24 5.57
N SER A 279 0.26 -9.08 5.32
CA SER A 279 0.44 -10.43 4.76
C SER A 279 1.12 -10.41 3.38
N GLN A 280 0.74 -9.45 2.52
CA GLN A 280 1.37 -9.25 1.21
C GLN A 280 2.84 -8.82 1.28
N ILE A 281 3.23 -8.08 2.32
CA ILE A 281 4.63 -7.70 2.51
C ILE A 281 5.42 -8.89 3.08
N LEU A 282 4.87 -9.56 4.09
CA LEU A 282 5.51 -10.68 4.76
C LEU A 282 5.77 -11.87 3.84
N MET A 283 4.88 -12.15 2.87
CA MET A 283 5.07 -13.27 1.92
C MET A 283 6.30 -13.09 1.01
N ASN A 284 6.81 -11.86 0.89
CA ASN A 284 7.99 -11.55 0.10
C ASN A 284 9.28 -11.51 0.92
N LEU A 285 9.20 -11.70 2.25
CA LEU A 285 10.38 -11.80 3.10
C LEU A 285 11.10 -13.15 2.85
N PRO A 286 12.40 -13.16 2.52
CA PRO A 286 13.12 -14.39 2.17
C PRO A 286 13.10 -15.46 3.25
N GLN A 287 13.05 -15.07 4.53
CA GLN A 287 13.01 -15.99 5.66
C GLN A 287 11.63 -16.61 5.90
N VAL A 288 10.55 -16.03 5.36
CA VAL A 288 9.19 -16.52 5.56
C VAL A 288 8.87 -17.54 4.46
N HIS A 289 8.57 -18.78 4.86
CA HIS A 289 8.20 -19.82 3.91
C HIS A 289 6.78 -19.58 3.37
N LYS A 290 5.82 -19.40 4.28
CA LYS A 290 4.41 -19.13 3.95
C LYS A 290 3.78 -18.17 4.95
N VAL A 291 2.85 -17.37 4.48
CA VAL A 291 1.93 -16.56 5.30
C VAL A 291 0.54 -17.16 5.20
N VAL A 292 -0.11 -17.37 6.35
CA VAL A 292 -1.46 -17.91 6.44
C VAL A 292 -2.36 -16.83 7.02
N PHE A 293 -3.21 -16.24 6.18
CA PHE A 293 -4.23 -15.29 6.57
C PHE A 293 -5.50 -16.03 6.98
N VAL A 294 -5.84 -15.97 8.27
CA VAL A 294 -6.94 -16.70 8.88
C VAL A 294 -8.08 -15.75 9.20
N VAL A 295 -9.26 -16.06 8.69
CA VAL A 295 -10.50 -15.28 8.83
C VAL A 295 -11.60 -16.11 9.47
N ASP A 296 -12.51 -15.46 10.20
CA ASP A 296 -13.79 -16.09 10.57
C ASP A 296 -14.72 -16.10 9.34
N ARG A 297 -15.41 -17.23 9.14
CA ARG A 297 -16.41 -17.39 8.07
C ARG A 297 -17.57 -16.40 8.24
N LYS A 298 -17.91 -16.01 9.47
CA LYS A 298 -19.00 -15.06 9.75
C LYS A 298 -18.67 -13.63 9.30
N ASP A 299 -17.39 -13.29 9.32
CA ASP A 299 -16.90 -11.94 9.01
C ASP A 299 -16.53 -11.78 7.54
N LEU A 300 -16.67 -12.84 6.75
CA LEU A 300 -16.36 -12.82 5.34
C LEU A 300 -17.56 -12.34 4.51
N ASP A 301 -17.54 -11.07 4.14
CA ASP A 301 -18.49 -10.54 3.16
C ASP A 301 -18.07 -10.86 1.71
N TYR A 302 -18.97 -10.56 0.77
CA TYR A 302 -18.74 -10.76 -0.66
C TYR A 302 -17.52 -9.97 -1.18
N GLN A 303 -17.27 -8.78 -0.63
CA GLN A 303 -16.21 -7.89 -1.09
C GLN A 303 -14.84 -8.41 -0.68
N THR A 304 -14.72 -8.82 0.58
CA THR A 304 -13.56 -9.45 1.21
C THR A 304 -13.23 -10.76 0.49
N THR A 305 -14.25 -11.56 0.16
CA THR A 305 -14.10 -12.78 -0.65
C THR A 305 -13.56 -12.50 -2.05
N LYS A 306 -14.10 -11.48 -2.74
CA LYS A 306 -13.65 -11.09 -4.09
C LYS A 306 -12.22 -10.58 -4.08
N GLU A 307 -11.87 -9.77 -3.08
CA GLU A 307 -10.52 -9.27 -2.88
C GLU A 307 -9.55 -10.44 -2.69
N PHE A 308 -9.81 -11.33 -1.72
CA PHE A 308 -8.91 -12.45 -1.47
C PHE A 308 -8.79 -13.43 -2.65
N ASN A 309 -9.88 -13.72 -3.36
CA ASN A 309 -9.83 -14.56 -4.56
C ASN A 309 -9.08 -13.92 -5.73
N SER A 310 -8.95 -12.59 -5.77
CA SER A 310 -8.12 -11.93 -6.79
C SER A 310 -6.62 -12.18 -6.57
N PHE A 311 -6.20 -12.35 -5.31
CA PHE A 311 -4.81 -12.64 -4.94
C PHE A 311 -4.48 -14.13 -4.91
N SER A 312 -5.42 -14.96 -4.44
CA SER A 312 -5.27 -16.41 -4.45
C SER A 312 -6.56 -17.06 -4.93
N LYS A 313 -6.65 -17.30 -6.24
CA LYS A 313 -7.84 -17.89 -6.88
C LYS A 313 -8.23 -19.21 -6.18
N GLY A 314 -9.46 -19.28 -5.69
CA GLY A 314 -10.00 -20.48 -5.04
C GLY A 314 -9.50 -20.72 -3.61
N SER A 315 -8.82 -19.75 -2.98
CA SER A 315 -8.46 -19.81 -1.55
C SER A 315 -9.69 -19.77 -0.64
N ILE A 316 -10.74 -19.09 -1.08
CA ILE A 316 -11.97 -18.96 -0.33
C ILE A 316 -13.14 -19.44 -1.18
N ASP A 317 -13.53 -20.69 -0.93
CA ASP A 317 -14.85 -21.20 -1.27
C ASP A 317 -15.70 -21.36 0.01
N GLY A 318 -17.01 -21.22 -0.13
CA GLY A 318 -17.98 -21.40 0.96
C GLY A 318 -18.20 -22.88 1.35
N THR A 319 -17.38 -23.80 0.86
CA THR A 319 -17.50 -25.24 1.14
C THR A 319 -16.55 -25.64 2.26
N ASP A 320 -16.73 -26.82 2.85
CA ASP A 320 -15.79 -27.36 3.85
C ASP A 320 -14.64 -28.16 3.20
N ASN A 321 -14.43 -28.01 1.88
CA ASN A 321 -13.40 -28.75 1.16
C ASN A 321 -12.00 -28.24 1.53
N THR A 322 -11.27 -29.05 2.30
CA THR A 322 -9.89 -28.76 2.74
C THR A 322 -8.82 -29.20 1.73
N LYS A 323 -9.17 -29.93 0.66
CA LYS A 323 -8.16 -30.44 -0.30
C LYS A 323 -7.42 -29.30 -0.99
N ALA A 324 -8.14 -28.23 -1.38
CA ALA A 324 -7.54 -27.05 -1.99
C ALA A 324 -6.57 -26.34 -1.03
N LEU A 325 -6.94 -26.23 0.25
CA LEU A 325 -6.06 -25.66 1.27
C LEU A 325 -4.77 -26.48 1.44
N VAL A 326 -4.88 -27.80 1.56
CA VAL A 326 -3.70 -28.67 1.70
C VAL A 326 -2.81 -28.56 0.46
N LYS A 327 -3.40 -28.51 -0.74
CA LYS A 327 -2.64 -28.28 -1.98
C LYS A 327 -1.83 -26.98 -1.94
N GLN A 328 -2.45 -25.87 -1.53
CA GLN A 328 -1.77 -24.57 -1.37
C GLN A 328 -0.64 -24.60 -0.33
N PHE A 329 -0.81 -25.40 0.73
CA PHE A 329 0.24 -25.64 1.70
C PHE A 329 1.42 -26.42 1.11
N THR A 330 1.18 -27.34 0.17
CA THR A 330 2.22 -28.19 -0.43
C THR A 330 2.82 -27.67 -1.73
N ASP A 331 2.23 -26.66 -2.37
CA ASP A 331 2.74 -26.04 -3.61
C ASP A 331 3.49 -24.72 -3.35
N ASP A 332 3.79 -23.95 -4.39
CA ASP A 332 4.54 -22.69 -4.28
C ASP A 332 3.71 -21.48 -3.79
N THR A 333 2.46 -21.69 -3.38
CA THR A 333 1.60 -20.61 -2.87
C THR A 333 2.18 -20.01 -1.59
N LYS A 334 2.69 -18.78 -1.67
CA LYS A 334 3.31 -18.10 -0.51
C LYS A 334 2.31 -17.47 0.46
N LEU A 335 1.16 -17.00 -0.04
CA LEU A 335 0.08 -16.42 0.78
C LEU A 335 -1.17 -17.29 0.67
N ILE A 336 -1.55 -17.89 1.79
CA ILE A 336 -2.72 -18.76 1.91
C ILE A 336 -3.79 -17.99 2.65
N VAL A 337 -4.98 -17.90 2.08
CA VAL A 337 -6.15 -17.34 2.77
C VAL A 337 -7.11 -18.46 3.11
N THR A 338 -7.52 -18.57 4.37
CA THR A 338 -8.40 -19.67 4.79
C THR A 338 -9.21 -19.35 6.03
N THR A 339 -10.21 -20.18 6.32
CA THR A 339 -10.96 -20.10 7.57
C THR A 339 -10.28 -20.93 8.65
N ILE A 340 -10.50 -20.54 9.91
CA ILE A 340 -9.93 -21.28 11.05
C ILE A 340 -10.39 -22.76 11.08
N GLN A 341 -11.62 -23.05 10.62
CA GLN A 341 -12.17 -24.40 10.61
C GLN A 341 -11.48 -25.29 9.55
N LYS A 342 -11.19 -24.74 8.37
CA LYS A 342 -10.45 -25.45 7.32
C LYS A 342 -9.02 -25.72 7.77
N LEU A 343 -8.36 -24.73 8.38
CA LEU A 343 -7.02 -24.90 8.93
C LEU A 343 -6.97 -26.00 10.01
N ASN A 344 -7.91 -26.00 10.96
CA ASN A 344 -8.00 -27.04 11.98
C ASN A 344 -8.17 -28.44 11.36
N THR A 345 -8.98 -28.54 10.31
CA THR A 345 -9.21 -29.79 9.57
C THR A 345 -7.94 -30.28 8.86
N ALA A 346 -7.14 -29.36 8.29
CA ALA A 346 -5.90 -29.69 7.60
C ALA A 346 -4.86 -30.30 8.54
N ILE A 347 -4.77 -29.82 9.78
CA ILE A 347 -3.78 -30.29 10.76
C ILE A 347 -4.26 -31.44 11.65
N SER A 348 -5.56 -31.73 11.69
CA SER A 348 -6.13 -32.74 12.60
C SER A 348 -6.55 -34.06 11.92
N LYS A 349 -6.80 -34.08 10.60
CA LYS A 349 -7.28 -35.32 9.93
C LYS A 349 -6.11 -36.16 9.41
N LEU A 350 -6.08 -37.44 9.79
CA LEU A 350 -5.06 -38.43 9.39
C LEU A 350 -4.78 -38.44 7.87
N LYS A 351 -5.83 -38.30 7.05
CA LYS A 351 -5.69 -38.27 5.58
C LYS A 351 -4.82 -37.13 5.03
N TYR A 352 -4.52 -36.10 5.82
CA TYR A 352 -3.67 -34.96 5.43
C TYR A 352 -2.35 -34.92 6.20
N GLU A 353 -2.16 -35.83 7.17
CA GLU A 353 -1.00 -35.82 8.06
C GLU A 353 0.32 -35.92 7.29
N GLN A 354 0.41 -36.85 6.35
CA GLN A 354 1.60 -37.04 5.52
C GLN A 354 1.92 -35.79 4.68
N ALA A 355 0.91 -35.19 4.04
CA ALA A 355 1.10 -34.00 3.20
C ALA A 355 1.52 -32.77 4.00
N MET A 356 1.02 -32.63 5.23
CA MET A 356 1.32 -31.48 6.08
C MET A 356 2.58 -31.68 6.93
N ALA A 357 3.10 -32.91 7.04
CA ALA A 357 4.24 -33.24 7.90
C ALA A 357 5.51 -32.44 7.57
N GLU A 358 5.81 -32.25 6.28
CA GLU A 358 7.00 -31.52 5.82
C GLU A 358 6.97 -30.02 6.19
N LEU A 359 5.80 -29.48 6.51
CA LEU A 359 5.59 -28.07 6.82
C LEU A 359 5.79 -27.76 8.31
N LYS A 360 5.82 -28.76 9.19
CA LYS A 360 5.89 -28.58 10.65
C LYS A 360 7.08 -27.73 11.12
N GLY A 361 8.24 -27.88 10.45
CA GLY A 361 9.47 -27.15 10.77
C GLY A 361 9.71 -25.89 9.93
N LYS A 362 8.86 -25.62 8.93
CA LYS A 362 9.02 -24.46 8.04
C LYS A 362 8.59 -23.19 8.76
N ARG A 363 9.20 -22.05 8.39
CA ARG A 363 8.89 -20.74 8.98
C ARG A 363 7.55 -20.21 8.45
N ILE A 364 6.49 -20.33 9.26
CA ILE A 364 5.13 -19.93 8.86
C ILE A 364 4.65 -18.76 9.72
N VAL A 365 4.14 -17.72 9.08
CA VAL A 365 3.53 -16.58 9.78
C VAL A 365 2.01 -16.64 9.65
N PHE A 366 1.32 -16.68 10.78
CA PHE A 366 -0.14 -16.63 10.84
C PHE A 366 -0.61 -15.21 11.15
N ILE A 367 -1.52 -14.70 10.32
CA ILE A 367 -2.20 -13.43 10.52
C ILE A 367 -3.69 -13.73 10.72
N PHE A 368 -4.21 -13.45 11.90
CA PHE A 368 -5.62 -13.65 12.23
C PHE A 368 -6.37 -12.32 12.15
N ASP A 369 -7.36 -12.23 11.28
CA ASP A 369 -8.25 -11.06 11.20
C ASP A 369 -9.46 -11.24 12.12
N GLU A 370 -9.94 -10.14 12.71
CA GLU A 370 -11.06 -10.10 13.66
C GLU A 370 -11.00 -11.22 14.72
N CYS A 371 -9.92 -11.21 15.51
CA CYS A 371 -9.69 -12.21 16.52
C CYS A 371 -10.77 -12.18 17.62
N HIS A 372 -11.67 -13.16 17.62
CA HIS A 372 -12.75 -13.30 18.60
C HIS A 372 -12.51 -14.37 19.67
N ARG A 373 -13.12 -14.19 20.84
CA ARG A 373 -13.03 -15.08 22.03
C ARG A 373 -13.24 -16.57 21.71
N SER A 374 -14.15 -16.90 20.80
CA SER A 374 -14.50 -18.28 20.44
C SER A 374 -13.51 -18.96 19.49
N GLN A 375 -12.63 -18.20 18.83
CA GLN A 375 -11.72 -18.67 17.79
C GLN A 375 -10.39 -19.22 18.36
N PHE A 376 -9.96 -18.73 19.52
CA PHE A 376 -8.61 -18.95 20.07
C PHE A 376 -8.53 -20.03 21.16
N GLY A 377 -9.49 -20.96 21.19
CA GLY A 377 -9.50 -22.11 22.08
C GLY A 377 -8.53 -23.22 21.64
N ASP A 378 -9.02 -24.45 21.55
CA ASP A 378 -8.18 -25.60 21.25
C ASP A 378 -7.57 -25.59 19.85
N THR A 379 -8.22 -24.94 18.88
CA THR A 379 -7.66 -24.80 17.53
C THR A 379 -6.33 -24.05 17.54
N HIS A 380 -6.22 -22.96 18.30
CA HIS A 380 -4.96 -22.19 18.41
C HIS A 380 -3.85 -23.03 19.04
N LYS A 381 -4.17 -23.80 20.09
CA LYS A 381 -3.22 -24.74 20.71
C LYS A 381 -2.74 -25.80 19.72
N ARG A 382 -3.65 -26.36 18.91
CA ARG A 382 -3.31 -27.34 17.87
C ARG A 382 -2.41 -26.75 16.79
N ILE A 383 -2.67 -25.52 16.35
CA ILE A 383 -1.82 -24.83 15.38
C ILE A 383 -0.41 -24.62 15.96
N LYS A 384 -0.30 -24.09 17.19
CA LYS A 384 1.00 -23.93 17.89
C LYS A 384 1.73 -25.27 18.05
N ALA A 385 1.01 -26.34 18.40
CA ALA A 385 1.60 -27.68 18.56
C ALA A 385 2.05 -28.31 17.24
N PHE A 386 1.34 -28.03 16.13
CA PHE A 386 1.67 -28.59 14.82
C PHE A 386 2.85 -27.87 14.16
N PHE A 387 2.85 -26.53 14.16
CA PHE A 387 3.87 -25.71 13.49
C PHE A 387 4.92 -25.21 14.47
N SER A 388 6.01 -25.96 14.60
CA SER A 388 7.11 -25.69 15.55
C SER A 388 7.86 -24.39 15.29
N ASN A 389 7.87 -23.88 14.06
CA ASN A 389 8.52 -22.62 13.68
C ASN A 389 7.49 -21.60 13.16
N SER A 390 6.50 -21.29 14.01
CA SER A 390 5.43 -20.35 13.69
C SER A 390 5.49 -19.05 14.50
N GLN A 391 5.11 -17.95 13.84
CA GLN A 391 4.79 -16.68 14.51
C GLN A 391 3.33 -16.33 14.22
N MET A 392 2.62 -15.82 15.22
CA MET A 392 1.18 -15.59 15.18
C MET A 392 0.88 -14.14 15.54
N PHE A 393 0.08 -13.48 14.71
CA PHE A 393 -0.36 -12.10 14.90
C PHE A 393 -1.86 -11.98 14.79
N GLY A 394 -2.49 -11.31 15.76
CA GLY A 394 -3.93 -11.07 15.75
C GLY A 394 -4.29 -9.61 15.52
N PHE A 395 -5.34 -9.35 14.75
CA PHE A 395 -5.98 -8.04 14.66
C PHE A 395 -7.33 -8.10 15.39
N THR A 396 -7.57 -7.19 16.33
CA THR A 396 -8.82 -7.17 17.11
C THR A 396 -9.31 -5.75 17.38
N GLY A 397 -10.62 -5.58 17.40
CA GLY A 397 -11.28 -4.37 17.91
C GLY A 397 -11.65 -4.42 19.37
N THR A 398 -11.66 -5.60 19.97
CA THR A 398 -12.19 -5.88 21.30
C THR A 398 -11.21 -6.76 22.09
N PRO A 399 -10.03 -6.23 22.45
CA PRO A 399 -9.07 -7.00 23.24
C PRO A 399 -9.64 -7.35 24.61
N ILE A 400 -9.19 -8.50 25.11
CA ILE A 400 -9.50 -8.99 26.44
C ILE A 400 -8.34 -8.62 27.35
N PHE A 401 -8.64 -7.81 28.35
CA PHE A 401 -7.78 -7.47 29.48
C PHE A 401 -8.21 -8.27 30.73
N ALA A 402 -7.42 -8.20 31.79
CA ALA A 402 -7.77 -8.87 33.05
C ALA A 402 -9.17 -8.45 33.56
N ASP A 403 -9.51 -7.18 33.39
CA ASP A 403 -10.73 -6.56 33.91
C ASP A 403 -12.01 -6.97 33.19
N ASN A 404 -11.94 -7.29 31.89
CA ASN A 404 -13.08 -7.74 31.08
C ASN A 404 -13.03 -9.26 30.77
N SER A 405 -12.13 -10.00 31.45
CA SER A 405 -11.99 -11.44 31.27
C SER A 405 -13.09 -12.22 32.00
N ASN A 406 -14.03 -12.78 31.24
CA ASN A 406 -15.00 -13.74 31.76
C ASN A 406 -14.36 -15.13 31.88
N LYS A 407 -14.43 -15.72 33.07
CA LYS A 407 -13.94 -17.08 33.36
C LYS A 407 -14.64 -18.08 32.43
N ASN A 408 -13.91 -18.89 31.68
CA ASN A 408 -14.43 -20.06 30.95
C ASN A 408 -13.78 -21.35 31.50
N GLU A 409 -14.12 -22.51 30.92
CA GLU A 409 -13.55 -23.82 31.29
C GLU A 409 -12.01 -23.88 31.22
N LEU A 410 -11.37 -22.93 30.53
CA LEU A 410 -9.92 -22.80 30.36
C LEU A 410 -9.29 -21.67 31.22
N GLY A 411 -10.05 -21.06 32.13
CA GLY A 411 -9.62 -19.98 33.04
C GLY A 411 -9.96 -18.55 32.57
N LYS A 412 -9.36 -17.55 33.22
CA LYS A 412 -9.31 -16.17 32.70
C LYS A 412 -8.13 -16.07 31.76
N ARG A 413 -8.36 -15.74 30.48
CA ARG A 413 -7.30 -15.51 29.49
C ARG A 413 -7.48 -14.14 28.85
N THR A 414 -6.40 -13.39 28.75
CA THR A 414 -6.32 -12.11 28.07
C THR A 414 -5.93 -12.30 26.61
N THR A 415 -6.13 -11.28 25.78
CA THR A 415 -5.61 -11.29 24.40
C THR A 415 -4.10 -11.40 24.38
N LYS A 416 -3.42 -10.80 25.38
CA LYS A 416 -1.98 -10.92 25.56
C LYS A 416 -1.56 -12.38 25.74
N ASP A 417 -2.23 -13.13 26.62
CA ASP A 417 -1.93 -14.55 26.88
C ASP A 417 -2.08 -15.46 25.65
N LEU A 418 -2.82 -15.03 24.62
CA LEU A 418 -2.97 -15.79 23.38
C LEU A 418 -1.75 -15.67 22.46
N PHE A 419 -1.05 -14.54 22.57
CA PHE A 419 0.11 -14.17 21.76
C PHE A 419 1.39 -14.07 22.61
N GLU A 420 1.39 -14.68 23.79
CA GLU A 420 2.58 -15.12 24.51
C GLU A 420 2.69 -16.65 24.38
#